data_AF-A0A838TFU0-F1
#
_entry.id   AF-A0A838TFU0-F1
#
_cell.length_a   1.000
_cell.length_b   1.000
_cell.length_c   1.000
_cell.angle_alpha   90.00
_cell.angle_beta   90.00
_cell.angle_gamma   90.00
#
_symmetry.space_group_name_H-M   'P 1'
#
loop_
_entity.id
_entity.type
_entity.pdbx_description
1 polymer ?
#
loop_
_entity_poly.entity_id
_entity_poly.type
_entity_poly.pdbx_seq_one_letter_code
_entity_poly.pdbx_strand_id
1 'polypeptide(L)'
;MNKANRDLLVLFKEELMSPQSLEHEVEMLHELLYDVEKIENLVIAHEVINLNSYKIQNKIHIIRDTIRKKELKPFVFLSNKN
;
A
#
# COMPACT_ATOMS: atom_id res chain seq x y z
N MET A 1 -17.41 -1.64 10.80
CA MET A 1 -16.50 -1.92 9.67
C MET A 1 -17.05 -1.15 8.47
N ASN A 2 -16.47 0.00 8.13
CA ASN A 2 -16.81 0.65 6.86
C ASN A 2 -16.14 -0.18 5.77
N LYS A 3 -16.87 -1.13 5.18
CA LYS A 3 -16.53 -1.69 3.87
C LYS A 3 -16.64 -0.51 2.91
N ALA A 4 -15.56 0.25 2.75
CA ALA A 4 -15.43 1.12 1.60
C ALA A 4 -15.56 0.17 0.40
N ASN A 5 -16.68 0.27 -0.32
CA ASN A 5 -16.90 -0.49 -1.54
C ASN A 5 -15.76 -0.09 -2.49
N ARG A 6 -14.70 -0.90 -2.54
CA ARG A 6 -13.63 -0.75 -3.51
C ARG A 6 -14.23 -1.19 -4.83
N ASP A 7 -14.31 -0.28 -5.79
CA ASP A 7 -14.70 -0.62 -7.15
C ASP A 7 -13.53 -1.39 -7.79
N LEU A 8 -13.59 -2.72 -7.70
CA LEU A 8 -12.62 -3.62 -8.31
C LEU A 8 -13.15 -4.06 -9.68
N LEU A 9 -12.48 -3.64 -10.74
CA LEU A 9 -12.70 -4.21 -12.07
C LEU A 9 -11.92 -5.53 -12.16
N VAL A 10 -12.64 -6.65 -12.12
CA VAL A 10 -12.03 -7.99 -12.19
C VAL A 10 -12.46 -8.67 -13.49
N LEU A 11 -11.48 -9.13 -14.28
CA LEU A 11 -11.72 -9.88 -15.51
C LEU A 11 -11.81 -11.37 -15.18
N PHE A 12 -13.00 -11.94 -15.32
CA PHE A 12 -13.24 -13.36 -15.16
C PHE A 12 -13.42 -14.05 -16.51
N LYS A 13 -13.03 -15.32 -16.59
CA LYS A 13 -13.47 -16.19 -17.69
C LYS A 13 -14.76 -16.90 -17.23
N GLU A 14 -15.90 -16.32 -17.60
CA GLU A 14 -17.24 -16.71 -17.11
C GLU A 14 -17.59 -18.19 -17.34
N GLU A 15 -17.02 -18.84 -18.35
CA GLU A 15 -17.29 -20.25 -18.70
C GLU A 15 -16.90 -21.26 -17.60
N LEU A 16 -16.15 -20.85 -16.57
CA LEU A 16 -15.54 -21.76 -15.59
C LEU A 16 -16.04 -21.58 -14.14
N MET A 17 -16.83 -20.56 -13.82
CA MET A 17 -17.12 -20.18 -12.43
C MET A 17 -18.61 -20.06 -12.14
N SER A 18 -19.06 -20.67 -11.04
CA SER A 18 -20.39 -20.40 -10.49
C SER A 18 -20.45 -18.99 -9.87
N PRO A 19 -21.63 -18.35 -9.78
CA PRO A 19 -21.77 -17.05 -9.12
C PRO A 19 -21.22 -17.04 -7.68
N GLN A 20 -21.43 -18.13 -6.93
CA GLN A 20 -20.93 -18.29 -5.56
C GLN A 20 -19.40 -18.37 -5.50
N SER A 21 -18.79 -19.08 -6.46
CA SER A 21 -17.32 -19.14 -6.58
C SER A 21 -16.73 -17.77 -6.89
N LEU A 22 -17.40 -16.99 -7.75
CA LEU A 22 -16.96 -15.64 -8.09
C LEU A 22 -17.02 -14.70 -6.87
N GLU A 23 -18.11 -14.72 -6.11
CA GLU A 23 -18.22 -13.94 -4.87
C GLU A 23 -17.12 -14.29 -3.87
N HIS A 24 -16.80 -15.58 -3.72
CA HIS A 24 -15.73 -16.04 -2.83
C HIS A 24 -14.35 -15.50 -3.25
N GLU A 25 -14.01 -15.58 -4.54
CA GLU A 25 -12.72 -15.06 -5.05
C GLU A 25 -12.62 -13.53 -4.85
N VAL A 26 -13.71 -12.79 -5.06
CA VAL A 26 -13.75 -11.34 -4.82
C VAL A 26 -13.53 -11.03 -3.34
N GLU A 27 -14.13 -11.80 -2.43
CA GLU A 27 -13.91 -11.64 -0.99
C GLU A 27 -12.47 -11.95 -0.59
N MET A 28 -11.89 -13.03 -1.11
CA MET A 28 -10.47 -13.35 -0.88
C MET A 28 -9.54 -12.25 -1.39
N LEU A 29 -9.82 -11.70 -2.57
CA LEU A 29 -9.05 -10.58 -3.13
C LEU A 29 -9.18 -9.33 -2.24
N HIS A 30 -10.38 -9.06 -1.73
CA HIS A 30 -10.60 -7.94 -0.82
C HIS A 30 -9.76 -8.05 0.46
N GLU A 31 -9.74 -9.22 1.09
CA GLU A 31 -8.96 -9.49 2.29
C GLU A 31 -7.46 -9.38 2.03
N LEU A 32 -6.98 -9.96 0.92
CA LEU A 32 -5.58 -9.84 0.52
C LEU A 32 -5.18 -8.38 0.32
N LEU A 33 -5.97 -7.61 -0.46
CA LEU A 33 -5.71 -6.20 -0.69
C LEU A 33 -5.81 -5.39 0.60
N TYR A 34 -6.75 -5.72 1.49
CA TYR A 34 -6.85 -5.09 2.80
C TYR A 34 -5.56 -5.25 3.62
N ASP A 35 -4.95 -6.44 3.58
CA ASP A 35 -3.74 -6.72 4.34
C ASP A 35 -2.47 -6.14 3.71
N VAL A 36 -2.33 -6.19 2.38
CA VAL A 36 -1.11 -5.73 1.69
C VAL A 36 -1.05 -4.21 1.52
N GLU A 37 -2.18 -3.52 1.35
CA GLU A 37 -2.21 -2.06 1.10
C GLU A 37 -2.08 -1.23 2.38
N LYS A 38 -1.85 -1.87 3.53
CA LYS A 38 -1.63 -1.18 4.81
C LYS A 38 -0.41 -0.26 4.74
N ILE A 39 -0.58 0.95 5.29
CA ILE A 39 0.51 1.94 5.38
C ILE A 39 1.73 1.40 6.12
N GLU A 40 1.52 0.46 7.04
CA GLU A 40 2.56 -0.27 7.75
C GLU A 40 3.50 -1.01 6.80
N ASN A 41 2.97 -1.69 5.78
CA ASN A 41 3.78 -2.42 4.80
C ASN A 41 4.60 -1.44 3.96
N LEU A 42 3.98 -0.33 3.56
CA LEU A 42 4.67 0.72 2.83
C LEU A 42 5.81 1.31 3.66
N VAL A 43 5.59 1.56 4.95
CA VAL A 43 6.62 2.08 5.87
C VAL A 43 7.79 1.12 6.02
N ILE A 44 7.54 -0.18 6.12
CA ILE A 44 8.61 -1.19 6.28
C ILE A 44 9.49 -1.28 5.04
N ALA A 45 8.90 -1.14 3.84
CA ALA A 45 9.61 -1.23 2.56
C ALA A 45 10.45 0.02 2.23
N HIS A 46 10.28 1.13 2.95
CA HIS A 46 10.93 2.40 2.62
C HIS A 46 11.96 2.86 3.66
N GLU A 47 12.81 3.77 3.23
CA GLU A 47 13.66 4.59 4.07
C GLU A 47 13.63 6.05 3.60
N VAL A 48 13.99 6.98 4.49
CA VAL A 48 14.04 8.41 4.16
C VAL A 48 15.49 8.86 4.09
N ILE A 49 15.92 9.30 2.91
CA ILE A 49 17.24 9.87 2.67
C ILE A 49 17.12 11.38 2.75
N ASN A 50 17.72 11.99 3.78
CA ASN A 50 17.71 13.43 3.98
C ASN A 50 19.11 13.99 3.83
N LEU A 51 19.40 14.52 2.64
CA LEU A 51 20.72 15.07 2.32
C LEU A 51 21.00 16.39 3.03
N ASN A 52 19.95 17.16 3.39
CA ASN A 52 20.13 18.38 4.19
C ASN A 52 20.78 18.10 5.56
N SER A 53 20.61 16.87 6.06
CA SER A 53 21.17 16.43 7.34
C SER A 53 22.19 15.31 7.21
N TYR A 54 22.51 14.90 5.97
CA TYR A 54 23.36 13.75 5.66
C TYR A 54 22.98 12.47 6.43
N LYS A 55 21.68 12.18 6.51
CA LYS A 55 21.15 11.04 7.28
C LYS A 55 20.21 10.17 6.46
N ILE A 56 20.28 8.88 6.71
CA ILE A 56 19.29 7.89 6.29
C ILE A 56 18.44 7.53 7.52
N GLN A 57 17.13 7.64 7.40
CA GLN A 57 16.18 7.46 8.50
C GLN A 57 15.28 6.25 8.24
N ASN A 58 15.40 5.25 9.11
CA ASN A 58 14.62 4.01 9.08
C ASN A 58 13.55 3.94 10.18
N LYS A 59 13.31 5.06 10.90
CA LYS A 59 12.33 5.10 11.99
C LYS A 59 10.91 5.12 11.42
N ILE A 60 10.07 4.20 11.88
CA ILE A 60 8.68 4.01 11.40
C ILE A 60 7.88 5.31 11.37
N HIS A 61 7.89 6.09 12.46
CA HIS A 61 7.12 7.34 12.53
C HIS A 61 7.60 8.38 11.51
N ILE A 62 8.92 8.49 11.29
CA ILE A 62 9.50 9.41 10.31
C ILE A 62 9.07 9.04 8.89
N ILE A 63 9.17 7.77 8.54
CA ILE A 63 8.81 7.28 7.21
C ILE A 63 7.31 7.50 6.99
N ARG A 64 6.46 7.12 7.96
CA ARG A 64 5.01 7.32 7.91
C ARG A 64 4.65 8.79 7.72
N ASP A 65 5.26 9.68 8.51
CA ASP A 65 5.01 11.12 8.40
C ASP A 65 5.51 11.69 7.08
N THR A 66 6.56 11.11 6.50
CA THR A 66 7.10 11.52 5.20
C THR A 66 6.19 11.08 4.06
N ILE A 67 5.68 9.86 4.08
CA ILE A 67 4.71 9.35 3.09
C ILE A 67 3.42 10.18 3.08
N ARG A 68 2.96 10.62 4.26
CA ARG A 68 1.72 11.41 4.39
C ARG A 68 1.86 12.86 3.90
N LYS A 69 3.07 13.34 3.61
CA LYS A 69 3.26 14.70 3.09
C LYS A 69 2.86 14.75 1.62
N LYS A 70 2.08 15.77 1.29
CA LYS A 70 1.72 16.10 -0.10
C LYS A 70 2.95 16.47 -0.94
N GLU A 71 3.94 17.09 -0.31
CA GLU A 71 5.17 17.53 -0.95
C GLU A 71 6.37 17.31 -0.03
N LEU A 72 7.47 16.82 -0.62
CA LEU A 72 8.73 16.62 0.10
C LEU A 72 9.57 17.89 0.06
N LYS A 73 10.30 18.15 1.14
CA LYS A 73 11.30 19.22 1.13
C LYS A 73 12.38 18.90 0.10
N PRO A 74 13.00 19.92 -0.53
CA PRO A 74 14.16 19.71 -1.40
C PRO A 74 15.21 18.83 -0.72
N PHE A 75 15.78 17.89 -1.48
CA PHE A 75 16.81 16.95 -1.03
C PHE A 75 16.40 15.99 0.11
N VAL A 76 15.09 15.78 0.27
CA VAL A 76 14.52 14.69 1.07
C VAL A 76 13.85 13.71 0.13
N PHE A 77 14.30 12.46 0.15
CA PHE A 77 13.82 11.41 -0.73
C PHE A 77 13.22 10.28 0.09
N LEU A 78 12.12 9.74 -0.40
CA LEU A 78 11.57 8.47 0.04
C LEU A 78 12.10 7.39 -0.89
N SER A 79 12.94 6.49 -0.39
CA SER A 79 13.55 5.42 -1.18
C SER A 79 12.92 4.09 -0.83
N ASN A 80 12.54 3.31 -1.85
CA ASN A 80 12.15 1.92 -1.68
C ASN A 80 13.42 1.06 -1.55
N LYS A 81 13.40 0.09 -0.63
CA LYS A 81 14.53 -0.81 -0.35
C LYS A 81 14.51 -2.11 -1.17
N ASN A 82 13.44 -2.36 -1.93
CA ASN A 82 13.27 -3.54 -2.78
C ASN A 82 14.06 -3.45 -4.09
#